data_AF-A0A177LKJ0-F1
#
_entry.id   AF-A0A177LKJ0-F1
#
_cell.length_a   1.000
_cell.length_b   1.000
_cell.length_c   1.000
_cell.angle_alpha   90.00
_cell.angle_beta   90.00
_cell.angle_gamma   90.00
#
_symmetry.space_group_name_H-M   'P 1'
#
loop_
_entity.id
_entity.type
_entity.pdbx_description
1 polymer ?
#
loop_
_entity_poly.entity_id
_entity_poly.type
_entity_poly.pdbx_seq_one_letter_code
_entity_poly.pdbx_strand_id
1 'polypeptide(L)'
;MKGKLTLRSLISLSFLLFFLPFLRTCSDRSIENLHSEEVSKVLVVDSANKVTKDGDTIRIFEALSKQEETKLLQQEKENRIVRIQKAKKDFTFNFYTLLLETLFKDKFDGNSFYEVSFYSSLGYFLVLISTIIMLILSFLNKIKTVQFLSLINLILLSSSTILLYFCEALEDLNQIKIGYYLVFLNFILIILFSRKVLKENQTV
;
A
#
# COMPACT_ATOMS: atom_id res chain seq x y z
N MET A 1 -11.03 1.61 -37.05
CA MET A 1 -11.99 1.71 -35.91
C MET A 1 -11.58 0.85 -34.71
N LYS A 2 -11.17 -0.43 -34.91
CA LYS A 2 -10.76 -1.35 -33.82
C LYS A 2 -9.65 -0.81 -32.91
N GLY A 3 -8.57 -0.23 -33.44
CA GLY A 3 -7.45 0.28 -32.63
C GLY A 3 -7.83 1.40 -31.65
N LYS A 4 -8.74 2.30 -32.03
CA LYS A 4 -9.24 3.37 -31.16
C LYS A 4 -10.08 2.81 -30.01
N LEU A 5 -10.88 1.78 -30.27
CA LEU A 5 -11.68 1.09 -29.25
C LEU A 5 -10.78 0.37 -28.24
N THR A 6 -9.75 -0.35 -28.71
CA THR A 6 -8.77 -1.00 -27.83
C THR A 6 -8.05 0.01 -26.94
N LEU A 7 -7.63 1.15 -27.49
CA LEU A 7 -6.98 2.21 -26.69
C LEU A 7 -7.91 2.75 -25.60
N ARG A 8 -9.18 3.01 -25.92
CA ARG A 8 -10.20 3.43 -24.95
C ARG A 8 -10.39 2.38 -23.86
N SER A 9 -10.48 1.11 -24.25
CA SER A 9 -10.60 0.00 -23.30
C SER A 9 -9.42 -0.08 -22.35
N LEU A 10 -8.19 0.14 -22.83
CA LEU A 10 -6.99 0.15 -21.99
C LEU A 10 -7.01 1.32 -21.00
N ILE A 11 -7.41 2.52 -21.44
CA ILE A 11 -7.55 3.67 -20.52
C ILE A 11 -8.64 3.40 -19.48
N SER A 12 -9.78 2.85 -19.89
CA SER A 12 -10.85 2.45 -18.97
C SER A 12 -10.40 1.37 -17.98
N LEU A 13 -9.56 0.43 -18.42
CA LEU A 13 -9.01 -0.61 -17.57
C LEU A 13 -8.16 -0.03 -16.43
N SER A 14 -7.47 1.10 -16.63
CA SER A 14 -6.70 1.75 -15.55
C SER A 14 -7.56 2.04 -14.32
N PHE A 15 -8.81 2.49 -14.49
CA PHE A 15 -9.71 2.76 -13.38
C PHE A 15 -10.10 1.49 -12.60
N LEU A 16 -10.26 0.37 -13.31
CA LEU A 16 -10.48 -0.92 -12.65
C LEU A 16 -9.24 -1.37 -11.88
N LEU A 17 -8.06 -1.18 -12.46
CA LEU A 17 -6.79 -1.53 -11.81
C LEU A 17 -6.52 -0.67 -10.56
N PHE A 18 -7.02 0.56 -10.50
CA PHE A 18 -6.94 1.40 -9.30
C PHE A 18 -7.68 0.83 -8.07
N PHE A 19 -8.63 -0.09 -8.26
CA PHE A 19 -9.27 -0.80 -7.14
C PHE A 19 -8.42 -1.94 -6.57
N LEU A 20 -7.39 -2.38 -7.30
CA LEU A 20 -6.52 -3.46 -6.82
C LEU A 20 -5.58 -2.96 -5.71
N PRO A 21 -5.11 -3.89 -4.84
CA PRO A 21 -4.08 -3.57 -3.85
C PRO A 21 -2.88 -2.90 -4.50
N PHE A 22 -2.56 -1.68 -4.05
CA PHE A 22 -1.59 -0.81 -4.69
C PHE A 22 -0.30 -0.73 -3.88
N LEU A 23 -0.37 -0.33 -2.60
CA LEU A 23 0.77 -0.26 -1.68
C LEU A 23 0.37 -0.74 -0.28
N ARG A 24 1.37 -1.11 0.52
CA ARG A 24 1.22 -1.42 1.95
C ARG A 24 2.15 -0.56 2.79
N THR A 25 1.64 0.34 3.62
CA THR A 25 2.50 1.30 4.34
C THR A 25 3.14 0.76 5.62
N CYS A 26 2.59 -0.30 6.24
CA CYS A 26 3.23 -0.92 7.41
C CYS A 26 4.29 -1.97 7.04
N SER A 27 5.45 -1.84 7.64
CA SER A 27 6.53 -2.81 7.57
C SER A 27 6.34 -3.96 8.55
N ASP A 28 7.04 -5.06 8.31
CA ASP A 28 7.07 -6.19 9.24
C ASP A 28 7.91 -5.84 10.49
N ARG A 29 8.81 -4.85 10.41
CA ARG A 29 9.73 -4.44 11.48
C ARG A 29 9.09 -3.56 12.56
N SER A 30 8.20 -2.64 12.16
CA SER A 30 7.41 -1.83 13.10
C SER A 30 6.43 -2.68 13.92
N ILE A 31 5.93 -3.78 13.36
CA ILE A 31 5.09 -4.77 14.06
C ILE A 31 5.93 -5.62 15.03
N GLU A 32 7.20 -5.89 14.71
CA GLU A 32 8.12 -6.64 15.57
C GLU A 32 8.57 -5.82 16.80
N ASN A 33 8.78 -4.50 16.62
CA ASN A 33 9.21 -3.60 17.69
C ASN A 33 8.11 -3.24 18.70
N LEU A 34 6.84 -3.14 18.28
CA LEU A 34 5.69 -2.91 19.18
C LEU A 34 5.58 -3.98 20.28
N HIS A 35 6.06 -5.20 20.03
CA HIS A 35 5.91 -6.32 20.96
C HIS A 35 7.14 -6.65 21.80
N SER A 36 8.35 -6.25 21.41
CA SER A 36 9.53 -6.34 22.32
C SER A 36 9.29 -5.55 23.62
N GLU A 37 8.52 -4.47 23.54
CA GLU A 37 8.10 -3.65 24.69
C GLU A 37 7.00 -4.31 25.54
N GLU A 38 6.01 -4.97 24.92
CA GLU A 38 4.94 -5.67 25.66
C GLU A 38 5.42 -6.98 26.30
N VAL A 39 6.26 -7.77 25.62
CA VAL A 39 6.83 -9.01 26.18
C VAL A 39 7.73 -8.71 27.36
N SER A 40 8.49 -7.60 27.32
CA SER A 40 9.26 -7.13 28.48
C SER A 40 8.36 -6.72 29.64
N LYS A 41 7.18 -6.15 29.40
CA LYS A 41 6.23 -5.79 30.46
C LYS A 41 5.55 -7.01 31.08
N VAL A 42 5.19 -8.02 30.28
CA VAL A 42 4.58 -9.26 30.81
C VAL A 42 5.58 -10.07 31.64
N LEU A 43 6.85 -10.17 31.21
CA LEU A 43 7.91 -10.85 31.98
C LEU A 43 8.28 -10.13 33.28
N VAL A 44 8.20 -8.80 33.32
CA VAL A 44 8.46 -8.01 34.54
C VAL A 44 7.32 -8.15 35.55
N VAL A 45 6.07 -8.32 35.10
CA VAL A 45 4.93 -8.55 36.01
C VAL A 45 5.02 -9.94 36.67
N ASP A 46 5.44 -10.98 35.94
CA ASP A 46 5.64 -12.32 36.53
C ASP A 46 6.89 -12.41 37.42
N SER A 47 7.91 -11.57 37.18
CA SER A 47 9.13 -11.54 38.00
C SER A 47 9.00 -10.65 39.25
N ALA A 48 7.92 -9.89 39.39
CA ALA A 48 7.72 -8.94 40.49
C ALA A 48 6.90 -9.47 41.67
N ASN A 49 6.46 -10.73 41.65
CA ASN A 49 5.93 -11.38 42.85
C ASN A 49 7.07 -11.89 43.75
N LYS A 50 7.78 -10.93 44.35
CA LYS A 50 8.61 -11.20 45.53
C LYS A 50 7.72 -11.68 46.66
N VAL A 51 8.04 -12.90 47.10
CA VAL A 51 7.62 -13.56 48.33
C VAL A 51 7.44 -12.58 49.49
N THR A 52 6.21 -12.40 49.96
CA THR A 52 5.93 -11.98 51.34
C THR A 52 5.52 -13.23 52.09
N LYS A 53 6.33 -13.65 53.07
CA LYS A 53 5.97 -14.68 54.03
C LYS A 53 4.88 -14.12 54.94
N ASP A 54 3.68 -14.68 54.88
CA ASP A 54 2.85 -14.85 56.08
C ASP A 54 1.81 -15.98 55.88
N GLY A 55 1.68 -16.85 56.89
CA GLY A 55 0.52 -17.74 57.13
C GLY A 55 0.21 -18.89 56.16
N ASP A 56 0.53 -20.12 56.57
CA ASP A 56 -0.01 -21.42 56.17
C ASP A 56 -1.16 -21.48 55.13
N THR A 57 -0.82 -21.55 53.85
CA THR A 57 -1.52 -22.42 52.90
C THR A 57 -0.63 -22.69 51.69
N ILE A 58 -0.10 -23.91 51.58
CA ILE A 58 0.65 -24.36 50.39
C ILE A 58 -0.37 -24.53 49.25
N ARG A 59 -0.51 -23.52 48.39
CA ARG A 59 -1.12 -23.71 47.07
C ARG A 59 -0.04 -24.25 46.14
N ILE A 60 -0.15 -25.54 45.82
CA ILE A 60 0.65 -26.19 44.79
C ILE A 60 0.29 -25.52 43.46
N PHE A 61 1.20 -24.70 42.92
CA PHE A 61 1.16 -24.37 41.51
C PHE A 61 1.57 -25.64 40.76
N GLU A 62 0.59 -26.27 40.11
CA GLU A 62 0.82 -27.38 39.20
C GLU A 62 1.74 -26.87 38.09
N ALA A 63 2.99 -27.36 38.10
CA ALA A 63 3.96 -27.03 37.07
C ALA A 63 3.43 -27.58 35.74
N LEU A 64 3.03 -26.69 34.83
CA LEU A 64 2.57 -27.04 33.50
C LEU A 64 3.54 -28.07 32.88
N SER A 65 3.00 -29.13 32.28
CA SER A 65 3.85 -30.09 31.60
C SER A 65 4.56 -29.38 30.42
N LYS A 66 5.83 -29.75 30.13
CA LYS A 66 6.57 -29.22 28.94
C LYS A 66 5.77 -29.34 27.63
N GLN A 67 4.81 -30.25 27.57
CA GLN A 67 3.91 -30.47 26.44
C GLN A 67 2.77 -29.45 26.35
N GLU A 68 2.28 -28.93 27.48
CA GLU A 68 1.29 -27.83 27.52
C GLU A 68 1.94 -26.48 27.27
N GLU A 69 3.15 -26.24 27.80
CA GLU A 69 3.92 -25.03 27.47
C GLU A 69 4.20 -24.95 25.96
N THR A 70 4.61 -26.06 25.33
CA THR A 70 4.85 -26.07 23.87
C THR A 70 3.57 -25.87 23.06
N LYS A 71 2.43 -26.43 23.48
CA LYS A 71 1.14 -26.19 22.83
C LYS A 71 0.67 -24.75 22.97
N LEU A 72 0.79 -24.15 24.15
CA LEU A 72 0.46 -22.74 24.37
C LEU A 72 1.37 -21.81 23.56
N LEU A 73 2.67 -22.09 23.52
CA LEU A 73 3.64 -21.32 22.72
C LEU A 73 3.35 -21.44 21.20
N GLN A 74 2.88 -22.59 20.75
CA GLN A 74 2.52 -22.84 19.36
C GLN A 74 1.20 -22.15 18.99
N GLN A 75 0.20 -22.20 19.86
CA GLN A 75 -1.06 -21.47 19.72
C GLN A 75 -0.83 -19.94 19.74
N GLU A 76 0.08 -19.45 20.57
CA GLU A 76 0.47 -18.03 20.60
C GLU A 76 1.20 -17.61 19.31
N LYS A 77 2.07 -18.46 18.76
CA LYS A 77 2.70 -18.25 17.45
C LYS A 77 1.67 -18.24 16.31
N GLU A 78 0.68 -19.12 16.33
CA GLU A 78 -0.38 -19.14 15.32
C GLU A 78 -1.27 -17.90 15.42
N ASN A 79 -1.67 -17.52 16.64
CA ASN A 79 -2.40 -16.28 16.90
C ASN A 79 -1.59 -15.03 16.50
N ARG A 80 -0.25 -15.08 16.60
CA ARG A 80 0.66 -14.04 16.12
C ARG A 80 0.63 -13.94 14.59
N ILE A 81 0.72 -15.05 13.87
CA ILE A 81 0.65 -15.06 12.40
C ILE A 81 -0.68 -14.47 11.92
N VAL A 82 -1.79 -14.86 12.55
CA VAL A 82 -3.13 -14.35 12.20
C VAL A 82 -3.25 -12.84 12.46
N ARG A 83 -2.77 -12.35 13.60
CA ARG A 83 -2.78 -10.91 13.92
C ARG A 83 -1.91 -10.09 12.98
N ILE A 84 -0.70 -10.59 12.67
CA ILE A 84 0.18 -9.96 11.69
C ILE A 84 -0.52 -9.90 10.34
N GLN A 85 -1.05 -11.02 9.83
CA GLN A 85 -1.77 -11.04 8.56
C GLN A 85 -2.96 -10.08 8.51
N LYS A 86 -3.68 -9.93 9.63
CA LYS A 86 -4.77 -8.95 9.75
C LYS A 86 -4.23 -7.52 9.62
N ALA A 87 -3.20 -7.16 10.38
CA ALA A 87 -2.53 -5.86 10.25
C ALA A 87 -1.98 -5.63 8.82
N LYS A 88 -1.41 -6.65 8.16
CA LYS A 88 -0.95 -6.55 6.77
C LYS A 88 -2.10 -6.14 5.83
N LYS A 89 -3.29 -6.69 6.03
CA LYS A 89 -4.48 -6.34 5.25
C LYS A 89 -4.99 -4.95 5.56
N ASP A 90 -5.03 -4.58 6.84
CA ASP A 90 -5.55 -3.29 7.31
C ASP A 90 -4.71 -2.10 6.80
N PHE A 91 -3.40 -2.32 6.58
CA PHE A 91 -2.49 -1.32 6.00
C PHE A 91 -2.20 -1.53 4.51
N THR A 92 -2.96 -2.37 3.82
CA THR A 92 -2.87 -2.52 2.37
C THR A 92 -3.94 -1.66 1.70
N PHE A 93 -3.48 -0.66 0.96
CA PHE A 93 -4.36 0.32 0.33
C PHE A 93 -4.43 0.09 -1.16
N ASN A 94 -5.65 0.18 -1.71
CA ASN A 94 -5.83 0.42 -3.14
C ASN A 94 -5.53 1.89 -3.46
N PHE A 95 -5.47 2.23 -4.75
CA PHE A 95 -5.09 3.56 -5.19
C PHE A 95 -6.06 4.65 -4.72
N TYR A 96 -7.37 4.38 -4.71
CA TYR A 96 -8.38 5.33 -4.26
C TYR A 96 -8.33 5.58 -2.75
N THR A 97 -8.17 4.53 -1.95
CA THR A 97 -8.04 4.65 -0.50
C THR A 97 -6.77 5.42 -0.12
N LEU A 98 -5.65 5.16 -0.81
CA LEU A 98 -4.42 5.95 -0.67
C LEU A 98 -4.66 7.45 -0.87
N LEU A 99 -5.40 7.82 -1.91
CA LEU A 99 -5.73 9.22 -2.19
C LEU A 99 -6.66 9.82 -1.14
N LEU A 100 -7.68 9.08 -0.70
CA LEU A 100 -8.63 9.57 0.29
C LEU A 100 -7.96 9.80 1.64
N GLU A 101 -7.17 8.84 2.12
CA GLU A 101 -6.50 8.95 3.43
C GLU A 101 -5.44 10.05 3.46
N THR A 102 -4.83 10.37 2.32
CA THR A 102 -3.79 11.40 2.25
C THR A 102 -4.35 12.80 2.00
N LEU A 103 -5.42 12.94 1.22
CA LEU A 103 -6.01 14.25 0.90
C LEU A 103 -7.04 14.72 1.95
N PHE A 104 -7.76 13.80 2.61
CA PHE A 104 -8.84 14.14 3.55
C PHE A 104 -8.48 13.85 5.01
N LYS A 105 -7.19 13.70 5.33
CA LYS A 105 -6.77 13.54 6.74
C LYS A 105 -7.16 14.80 7.51
N ASP A 106 -7.94 14.63 8.58
CA ASP A 106 -8.63 15.68 9.38
C ASP A 106 -7.75 16.78 10.03
N LYS A 107 -6.46 16.87 9.68
CA LYS A 107 -5.54 17.92 10.12
C LYS A 107 -4.72 18.42 8.95
N PHE A 108 -5.38 19.11 8.03
CA PHE A 108 -4.69 19.94 7.04
C PHE A 108 -4.20 21.23 7.72
N ASP A 109 -3.29 21.10 8.69
CA ASP A 109 -2.55 22.25 9.23
C ASP A 109 -1.71 22.79 8.07
N GLY A 110 -1.70 24.11 7.86
CA GLY A 110 -1.04 24.76 6.71
C GLY A 110 0.46 24.46 6.54
N ASN A 111 1.08 23.75 7.48
CA ASN A 111 2.43 23.21 7.39
C ASN A 111 2.54 21.93 6.53
N SER A 112 1.44 21.27 6.18
CA SER A 112 1.43 20.02 5.38
C SER A 112 1.99 20.21 3.96
N PHE A 113 1.95 21.43 3.40
CA PHE A 113 2.56 21.74 2.10
C PHE A 113 4.08 21.56 2.04
N TYR A 114 4.76 21.47 3.19
CA TYR A 114 6.20 21.23 3.26
C TYR A 114 6.55 19.76 3.53
N GLU A 115 5.57 18.89 3.76
CA GLU A 115 5.82 17.47 3.98
C GLU A 115 6.02 16.75 2.65
N VAL A 116 7.14 16.04 2.51
CA VAL A 116 7.48 15.29 1.28
C VAL A 116 6.40 14.23 0.95
N SER A 117 5.69 13.72 1.96
CA SER A 117 4.54 12.81 1.85
C SER A 117 3.36 13.43 1.09
N PHE A 118 3.15 14.74 1.23
CA PHE A 118 2.11 15.47 0.51
C PHE A 118 2.38 15.46 -1.00
N TYR A 119 3.63 15.75 -1.40
CA TYR A 119 4.02 15.76 -2.82
C TYR A 119 3.91 14.38 -3.47
N SER A 120 4.21 13.32 -2.73
CA SER A 120 3.99 11.96 -3.23
C SER A 120 2.50 11.70 -3.53
N SER A 121 1.64 12.05 -2.57
CA SER A 121 0.18 11.89 -2.65
C SER A 121 -0.42 12.73 -3.78
N LEU A 122 0.06 13.97 -3.93
CA LEU A 122 -0.29 14.87 -5.01
C LEU A 122 0.04 14.27 -6.38
N GLY A 123 1.18 13.59 -6.53
CA GLY A 123 1.53 12.94 -7.79
C GLY A 123 0.59 11.78 -8.15
N TYR A 124 0.15 10.97 -7.18
CA TYR A 124 -0.92 9.98 -7.43
C TYR A 124 -2.24 10.66 -7.80
N PHE A 125 -2.59 11.76 -7.15
CA PHE A 125 -3.81 12.51 -7.46
C PHE A 125 -3.77 13.04 -8.90
N LEU A 126 -2.65 13.61 -9.31
CA LEU A 126 -2.43 14.09 -10.67
C LEU A 126 -2.50 12.94 -11.70
N VAL A 127 -2.02 11.73 -11.37
CA VAL A 127 -2.18 10.54 -12.23
C VAL A 127 -3.66 10.21 -12.43
N LEU A 128 -4.49 10.29 -11.39
CA LEU A 128 -5.93 10.05 -11.50
C LEU A 128 -6.58 11.06 -12.45
N ILE A 129 -6.38 12.35 -12.19
CA ILE A 129 -6.94 13.44 -13.00
C ILE A 129 -6.47 13.34 -14.45
N SER A 130 -5.17 13.09 -14.66
CA SER A 130 -4.59 12.89 -15.99
C SER A 130 -5.22 11.69 -16.70
N THR A 131 -5.49 10.58 -16.01
CA THR A 131 -6.14 9.40 -16.59
C THR A 131 -7.59 9.69 -17.02
N ILE A 132 -8.33 10.50 -16.25
CA ILE A 132 -9.67 11.00 -16.62
C ILE A 132 -9.58 11.85 -17.90
N ILE A 133 -8.64 12.81 -17.92
CA ILE A 133 -8.41 13.67 -19.10
C ILE A 133 -8.04 12.82 -20.32
N MET A 134 -7.16 11.81 -20.17
CA MET A 134 -6.80 10.88 -21.24
C MET A 134 -8.02 10.17 -21.83
N LEU A 135 -8.95 9.72 -20.99
CA LEU A 135 -10.17 9.06 -21.44
C LEU A 135 -10.99 10.01 -22.32
N ILE A 136 -11.24 11.24 -21.86
CA ILE A 136 -11.97 12.28 -22.60
C ILE A 136 -11.26 12.61 -23.92
N LEU A 137 -9.96 12.85 -23.89
CA LEU A 137 -9.16 13.17 -25.08
C LEU A 137 -9.14 12.02 -26.11
N SER A 138 -9.26 10.77 -25.66
CA SER A 138 -9.37 9.62 -26.57
C SER A 138 -10.68 9.60 -27.35
N PHE A 139 -11.76 10.16 -26.80
CA PHE A 139 -13.02 10.37 -27.51
C PHE A 139 -12.94 11.54 -28.48
N LEU A 140 -12.23 12.61 -28.10
CA LEU A 140 -11.92 13.76 -28.97
C LEU A 140 -10.85 13.48 -30.04
N ASN A 141 -10.41 12.22 -30.20
CA ASN A 141 -9.37 11.78 -31.13
C ASN A 141 -8.01 12.50 -30.95
N LYS A 142 -7.71 13.10 -29.79
CA LYS A 142 -6.43 13.76 -29.50
C LYS A 142 -5.37 12.75 -29.04
N ILE A 143 -5.09 11.75 -29.89
CA ILE A 143 -4.27 10.57 -29.53
C ILE A 143 -2.81 10.92 -29.21
N LYS A 144 -2.23 11.94 -29.87
CA LYS A 144 -0.88 12.46 -29.54
C LYS A 144 -0.80 12.93 -28.09
N THR A 145 -1.82 13.66 -27.65
CA THR A 145 -1.92 14.16 -26.28
C THR A 145 -2.11 13.03 -25.28
N VAL A 146 -2.95 12.02 -25.60
CA VAL A 146 -3.10 10.80 -24.78
C VAL A 146 -1.76 10.09 -24.57
N GLN A 147 -0.97 9.93 -25.64
CA GLN A 147 0.37 9.33 -25.55
C GLN A 147 1.28 10.13 -24.61
N PHE A 148 1.30 11.46 -24.76
CA PHE A 148 2.11 12.33 -23.93
C PHE A 148 1.70 12.26 -22.45
N LEU A 149 0.40 12.33 -22.15
CA LEU A 149 -0.11 12.18 -20.77
C LEU A 149 0.21 10.80 -20.18
N SER A 150 0.12 9.72 -20.97
CA SER A 150 0.50 8.39 -20.45
C SER A 150 1.97 8.27 -20.08
N LEU A 151 2.86 8.97 -20.80
CA LEU A 151 4.28 9.04 -20.45
C LEU A 151 4.49 9.85 -19.17
N ILE A 152 3.83 11.01 -19.05
CA ILE A 152 3.83 11.82 -17.83
C ILE A 152 3.33 10.99 -16.64
N ASN A 153 2.25 10.22 -16.81
CA ASN A 153 1.71 9.38 -15.75
C ASN A 153 2.69 8.31 -15.27
N LEU A 154 3.47 7.69 -16.17
CA LEU A 154 4.53 6.76 -15.75
C LEU A 154 5.59 7.45 -14.90
N ILE A 155 6.03 8.64 -15.32
CA ILE A 155 7.05 9.42 -14.60
C ILE A 155 6.52 9.83 -13.24
N LEU A 156 5.31 10.40 -13.17
CA LEU A 156 4.67 10.78 -11.90
C LEU A 156 4.46 9.58 -10.98
N LEU A 157 3.97 8.47 -11.53
CA LEU A 157 3.72 7.28 -10.72
C LEU A 157 5.02 6.73 -10.11
N SER A 158 6.10 6.73 -10.90
CA SER A 158 7.43 6.30 -10.44
C SER A 158 7.97 7.26 -9.38
N SER A 159 7.95 8.57 -9.65
CA SER A 159 8.50 9.58 -8.73
C SER A 159 7.72 9.64 -7.43
N SER A 160 6.38 9.56 -7.47
CA SER A 160 5.54 9.45 -6.27
C SER A 160 5.91 8.24 -5.41
N THR A 161 6.14 7.09 -6.02
CA THR A 161 6.50 5.87 -5.29
C THR A 161 7.89 6.00 -4.65
N ILE A 162 8.84 6.55 -5.40
CA ILE A 162 10.19 6.83 -4.91
C ILE A 162 10.14 7.82 -3.73
N LEU A 163 9.30 8.86 -3.80
CA LEU A 163 9.11 9.80 -2.70
C LEU A 163 8.54 9.12 -1.45
N LEU A 164 7.58 8.18 -1.58
CA LEU A 164 7.09 7.42 -0.41
C LEU A 164 8.19 6.60 0.26
N TYR A 165 9.11 6.05 -0.52
CA TYR A 165 10.27 5.34 -0.01
C TYR A 165 11.20 6.27 0.78
N PHE A 166 11.51 7.47 0.25
CA PHE A 166 12.31 8.46 0.96
C PHE A 166 11.64 9.04 2.20
N CYS A 167 10.30 9.05 2.26
CA CYS A 167 9.54 9.45 3.45
C CYS A 167 9.43 8.35 4.50
N GLU A 168 10.08 7.19 4.32
CA GLU A 168 9.95 6.02 5.19
C GLU A 168 8.51 5.48 5.32
N ALA A 169 7.58 5.96 4.48
CA ALA A 169 6.23 5.42 4.38
C ALA A 169 6.21 4.04 3.69
N LEU A 170 7.28 3.72 2.95
CA LEU A 170 7.61 2.39 2.47
C LEU A 170 9.01 2.04 2.97
N GLU A 171 9.12 1.08 3.89
CA GLU A 171 10.40 0.56 4.38
C GLU A 171 11.00 -0.48 3.41
N ASP A 172 10.17 -1.19 2.65
CA ASP A 172 10.61 -2.26 1.74
C ASP A 172 9.83 -2.21 0.41
N LEU A 173 10.50 -2.41 -0.72
CA LEU A 173 9.87 -2.52 -2.04
C LEU A 173 8.86 -3.68 -2.14
N ASN A 174 8.98 -4.71 -1.28
CA ASN A 174 7.98 -5.79 -1.15
C ASN A 174 6.59 -5.29 -0.69
N GLN A 175 6.49 -4.04 -0.24
CA GLN A 175 5.24 -3.37 0.09
C GLN A 175 4.48 -2.89 -1.15
N ILE A 176 5.14 -2.77 -2.31
CA ILE A 176 4.47 -2.50 -3.59
C ILE A 176 3.67 -3.74 -3.99
N LYS A 177 2.38 -3.56 -4.28
CA LYS A 177 1.46 -4.67 -4.58
C LYS A 177 1.15 -4.75 -6.07
N ILE A 178 0.51 -5.85 -6.46
CA ILE A 178 0.27 -6.21 -7.86
C ILE A 178 -0.48 -5.13 -8.65
N GLY A 179 -1.38 -4.38 -8.00
CA GLY A 179 -2.13 -3.29 -8.63
C GLY A 179 -1.21 -2.21 -9.19
N TYR A 180 -0.12 -1.87 -8.48
CA TYR A 180 0.87 -0.92 -8.96
C TYR A 180 1.50 -1.36 -10.29
N TYR A 181 2.03 -2.58 -10.32
CA TYR A 181 2.70 -3.12 -11.50
C TYR A 181 1.75 -3.25 -12.70
N LEU A 182 0.49 -3.64 -12.45
CA LEU A 182 -0.51 -3.73 -13.51
C LEU A 182 -0.86 -2.36 -14.09
N VAL A 183 -1.04 -1.33 -13.26
CA VAL A 183 -1.25 0.05 -13.73
C VAL A 183 -0.05 0.54 -14.53
N PHE A 184 1.16 0.32 -14.02
CA PHE A 184 2.40 0.71 -14.69
C PHE A 184 2.51 0.05 -16.08
N LEU A 185 2.32 -1.27 -16.15
CA LEU A 185 2.30 -2.00 -17.41
C LEU A 185 1.18 -1.50 -18.34
N ASN A 186 0.00 -1.21 -17.80
CA ASN A 186 -1.12 -0.71 -18.59
C ASN A 186 -0.81 0.65 -19.23
N PHE A 187 -0.11 1.56 -18.54
CA PHE A 187 0.36 2.81 -19.17
C PHE A 187 1.37 2.57 -20.29
N ILE A 188 2.28 1.59 -20.15
CA ILE A 188 3.17 1.20 -21.25
C ILE A 188 2.35 0.71 -22.45
N LEU A 189 1.35 -0.15 -22.22
CA LEU A 189 0.48 -0.64 -23.29
C LEU A 189 -0.28 0.51 -23.97
N ILE A 190 -0.80 1.48 -23.21
CA ILE A 190 -1.45 2.68 -23.75
C ILE A 190 -0.50 3.45 -24.67
N ILE A 191 0.77 3.65 -24.28
CA ILE A 191 1.78 4.32 -25.11
C ILE A 191 2.04 3.56 -26.42
N LEU A 192 2.20 2.23 -26.33
CA LEU A 192 2.47 1.40 -27.51
C LEU A 192 1.28 1.39 -28.48
N PHE A 193 0.07 1.23 -27.97
CA PHE A 193 -1.15 1.25 -28.78
C PHE A 193 -1.47 2.65 -29.33
N SER A 194 -1.23 3.72 -28.58
CA SER A 194 -1.43 5.09 -29.08
C SER A 194 -0.50 5.39 -30.26
N ARG A 195 0.77 4.93 -30.21
CA ARG A 195 1.71 5.03 -31.33
C ARG A 195 1.21 4.28 -32.55
N LYS A 196 0.69 3.06 -32.36
CA LYS A 196 0.12 2.26 -33.45
C LYS A 196 -1.06 2.98 -34.12
N VAL A 197 -2.01 3.48 -33.31
CA VAL A 197 -3.18 4.22 -33.80
C VAL A 197 -2.78 5.52 -34.52
N LEU A 198 -1.72 6.20 -34.08
CA LEU A 198 -1.22 7.40 -34.76
C LEU A 198 -0.64 7.09 -36.14
N LYS A 199 0.13 6.00 -36.27
CA LYS A 199 0.66 5.56 -37.57
C LYS A 199 -0.47 5.20 -38.54
N GLU A 200 -1.47 4.45 -38.09
CA GLU A 200 -2.63 4.07 -38.91
C GLU A 200 -3.40 5.30 -39.44
N ASN A 201 -3.53 6.38 -38.65
CA ASN A 201 -4.19 7.62 -39.09
C ASN A 201 -3.33 8.48 -40.03
N GLN A 202 -2.03 8.20 -40.19
CA GLN A 202 -1.15 8.92 -41.12
C GLN A 202 -1.03 8.22 -42.48
N THR A 203 -1.38 6.93 -42.54
CA THR A 203 -1.35 6.10 -43.75
C THR A 203 -2.69 6.06 -44.50
N VAL A 204 -3.72 6.72 -43.96
CA VAL A 204 -5.06 6.90 -44.56
C VAL A 204 -5.22 8.36 -44.93
#